data_AF-A0A1D2M0R0-F1
#
_entry.id   AF-A0A1D2M0R0-F1
#
_cell.length_a   1.000
_cell.length_b   1.000
_cell.length_c   1.000
_cell.angle_alpha   90.00
_cell.angle_beta   90.00
_cell.angle_gamma   90.00
#
_symmetry.space_group_name_H-M   'P 1'
#
loop_
_entity.id
_entity.type
_entity.pdbx_description
1 polymer ?
#
loop_
_entity_poly.entity_id
_entity_poly.type
_entity_poly.pdbx_seq_one_letter_code
_entity_poly.pdbx_strand_id
1 'polypeptide(L)'
;TISESPQFPILSNIFNYPATLVKYQLTTKDWRTFYCLILDQVTDRILIFGTMKKSSSIWNIPLNGMRRAPFKVAPLLFDQLYTIHVSRFGKVIPTVYALLPNRYESTYVKMLNALKDLAPNLNPRSITTDFERAAKNAFKVVFPVCTQHGCLFHLGQCFWRRIQTLPEKVRKALAELISDPFYSSSTDIEDLVDYVEDNWVGGNRRGRERPPRFAIEEWNCHSRVIEDLSRTNNIVEGWHRGFQSQLGAAHPTIWKFIEAIKKQQSLNELQMEQQLAGESPQPQRGRYQDLTIRLKAVVEDFENRPISDYLTGIAHNLNLSV
;
A
#
# COMPACT_ATOMS: atom_id res chain seq x y z
N THR A 1 -35.04 9.11 31.43
CA THR A 1 -33.90 9.98 31.11
C THR A 1 -33.38 9.58 29.75
N ILE A 2 -33.81 10.30 28.70
CA ILE A 2 -33.34 10.10 27.33
C ILE A 2 -31.91 10.66 27.29
N SER A 3 -30.90 9.80 27.16
CA SER A 3 -29.53 10.29 26.96
C SER A 3 -29.44 10.89 25.57
N GLU A 4 -29.18 12.19 25.49
CA GLU A 4 -28.95 12.88 24.23
C GLU A 4 -27.80 12.21 23.47
N SER A 5 -28.11 11.67 22.29
CA SER A 5 -27.10 11.28 21.32
C SER A 5 -26.25 12.52 20.98
N PRO A 6 -24.91 12.43 20.92
CA PRO A 6 -24.09 13.58 20.58
C PRO A 6 -24.50 14.16 19.23
N GLN A 7 -24.90 15.43 19.20
CA GLN A 7 -25.22 16.15 17.98
C GLN A 7 -23.93 16.32 17.15
N PHE A 8 -23.84 15.62 16.02
CA PHE A 8 -22.74 15.81 15.08
C PHE A 8 -23.04 17.01 14.17
N PRO A 9 -22.04 17.88 13.90
CA PRO A 9 -22.24 19.05 13.05
C PRO A 9 -22.61 18.67 11.60
N ILE A 10 -23.35 19.55 10.91
CA ILE A 10 -23.79 19.34 9.53
C ILE A 10 -22.62 19.52 8.55
N LEU A 11 -22.52 18.62 7.56
CA LEU A 11 -21.48 18.58 6.51
C LEU A 11 -21.23 19.91 5.80
N SER A 12 -22.24 20.79 5.67
CA SER A 12 -22.12 22.09 4.99
C SER A 12 -21.10 23.04 5.63
N ASN A 13 -20.73 22.80 6.89
CA ASN A 13 -19.82 23.67 7.65
C ASN A 13 -18.41 23.06 7.82
N ILE A 14 -18.03 22.05 7.02
CA ILE A 14 -16.73 21.33 7.11
C ILE A 14 -15.50 22.26 6.99
N PHE A 15 -15.69 23.47 6.45
CA PHE A 15 -14.65 24.49 6.27
C PHE A 15 -14.71 25.66 7.27
N ASN A 16 -15.74 25.74 8.13
CA ASN A 16 -16.07 26.96 8.89
C ASN A 16 -15.79 26.89 10.41
N TYR A 17 -15.05 25.89 10.91
CA TYR A 17 -14.79 25.72 12.35
C TYR A 17 -13.30 25.88 12.73
N PRO A 18 -12.98 26.42 13.91
CA PRO A 18 -11.61 26.66 14.35
C PRO A 18 -10.89 25.39 14.85
N ALA A 19 -9.67 25.18 14.34
CA ALA A 19 -8.46 24.51 14.85
C ALA A 19 -8.49 23.19 15.69
N THR A 20 -9.62 22.54 15.95
CA THR A 20 -9.66 21.29 16.72
C THR A 20 -10.02 20.08 15.86
N LEU A 21 -9.67 18.89 16.35
CA LEU A 21 -10.14 17.60 15.85
C LEU A 21 -11.68 17.62 15.80
N VAL A 22 -12.27 17.69 14.61
CA VAL A 22 -13.72 17.64 14.46
C VAL A 22 -14.12 16.30 13.88
N LYS A 23 -14.96 15.57 14.62
CA LYS A 23 -15.56 14.31 14.19
C LYS A 23 -16.98 14.56 13.70
N TYR A 24 -17.23 14.17 12.46
CA TYR A 24 -18.55 14.17 11.84
C TYR A 24 -19.01 12.72 11.70
N GLN A 25 -20.26 12.46 12.09
CA GLN A 25 -20.94 11.23 11.74
C GLN A 25 -21.66 11.45 10.41
N LEU A 26 -21.23 10.74 9.38
CA LEU A 26 -21.92 10.65 8.10
C LEU A 26 -22.73 9.36 8.10
N THR A 27 -23.85 9.38 7.39
CA THR A 27 -24.64 8.18 7.11
C THR A 27 -24.45 7.78 5.65
N THR A 28 -24.17 6.51 5.42
CA THR A 28 -24.22 5.91 4.08
C THR A 28 -25.67 5.91 3.56
N LYS A 29 -25.87 5.56 2.28
CA LYS A 29 -27.22 5.49 1.69
C LYS A 29 -28.13 4.47 2.37
N ASP A 30 -27.54 3.47 3.01
CA ASP A 30 -28.18 2.41 3.78
C ASP A 30 -28.15 2.67 5.30
N TRP A 31 -28.01 3.93 5.72
CA TRP A 31 -28.08 4.38 7.13
C TRP A 31 -26.98 3.84 8.04
N ARG A 32 -25.89 3.30 7.49
CA ARG A 32 -24.73 2.86 8.28
C ARG A 32 -23.84 4.06 8.63
N THR A 33 -23.17 3.94 9.78
CA THR A 33 -22.30 4.99 10.30
C THR A 33 -20.98 5.02 9.53
N PHE A 34 -20.63 6.18 8.98
CA PHE A 34 -19.40 6.47 8.26
C PHE A 34 -18.77 7.73 8.85
N TYR A 35 -17.57 7.63 9.41
CA TYR A 35 -16.97 8.79 10.09
C TYR A 35 -16.21 9.66 9.11
N CYS A 36 -16.26 10.98 9.33
CA CYS A 36 -15.31 11.93 8.77
C CYS A 36 -14.60 12.65 9.92
N LEU A 37 -13.28 12.63 9.89
CA LEU A 37 -12.42 13.32 10.82
C LEU A 37 -11.66 14.40 10.06
N ILE A 38 -11.64 15.61 10.61
CA ILE A 38 -10.82 16.70 10.07
C ILE A 38 -9.70 17.00 11.05
N LEU A 39 -8.47 16.98 10.55
CA LEU A 39 -7.28 17.38 11.28
C LEU A 39 -6.72 18.63 10.62
N ASP A 40 -6.53 19.67 11.42
CA ASP A 40 -6.00 20.97 11.01
C ASP A 40 -6.88 21.75 10.02
N GLN A 41 -7.23 22.99 10.35
CA GLN A 41 -8.14 23.81 9.54
C GLN A 41 -7.43 24.99 8.87
N VAL A 42 -6.16 25.27 9.22
CA VAL A 42 -5.45 26.49 8.79
C VAL A 42 -4.42 26.18 7.71
N THR A 43 -3.51 25.22 7.96
CA THR A 43 -2.49 24.76 7.00
C THR A 43 -2.35 23.25 7.13
N ASP A 44 -2.10 22.53 6.04
CA ASP A 44 -1.92 21.06 6.07
C ASP A 44 -3.14 20.28 6.58
N ARG A 45 -4.33 20.67 6.11
CA ARG A 45 -5.59 19.97 6.40
C ARG A 45 -5.54 18.52 5.94
N ILE A 46 -5.96 17.60 6.82
CA ILE A 46 -6.17 16.18 6.52
C ILE A 46 -7.65 15.86 6.73
N LEU A 47 -8.26 15.17 5.75
CA LEU A 47 -9.60 14.61 5.89
C LEU A 47 -9.50 13.10 5.91
N ILE A 48 -9.95 12.46 6.98
CA ILE A 48 -9.98 11.00 7.11
C ILE A 48 -11.42 10.55 7.11
N PHE A 49 -11.76 9.64 6.21
CA PHE A 49 -13.06 9.00 6.11
C PHE A 49 -12.92 7.51 6.34
N GLY A 50 -13.87 6.88 7.02
CA GLY A 50 -13.81 5.44 7.18
C GLY A 50 -14.79 4.86 8.19
N THR A 51 -14.72 3.54 8.32
CA THR A 51 -15.41 2.81 9.37
C THR A 51 -14.42 2.11 10.28
N MET A 52 -14.74 2.11 11.57
CA MET A 52 -13.86 1.55 12.60
C MET A 52 -14.18 0.08 12.80
N LYS A 53 -13.68 -0.78 11.91
CA LYS A 53 -13.82 -2.24 12.07
C LYS A 53 -12.45 -2.84 12.37
N LYS A 54 -12.37 -3.65 13.43
CA LYS A 54 -11.14 -4.32 13.87
C LYS A 54 -10.64 -5.29 12.79
N SER A 55 -9.32 -5.37 12.59
CA SER A 55 -8.69 -6.43 11.80
C SER A 55 -7.21 -6.64 12.13
N SER A 56 -6.70 -7.81 11.73
CA SER A 56 -5.35 -8.32 12.00
C SER A 56 -4.29 -7.91 10.97
N SER A 57 -4.66 -7.57 9.74
CA SER A 57 -3.71 -7.26 8.65
C SER A 57 -4.13 -6.04 7.84
N ILE A 58 -3.19 -5.12 7.63
CA ILE A 58 -3.40 -3.85 6.94
C ILE A 58 -2.56 -3.76 5.67
N TRP A 59 -3.15 -3.22 4.63
CA TRP A 59 -2.57 -3.00 3.30
C TRP A 59 -2.73 -1.53 2.98
N ASN A 60 -1.65 -0.83 2.69
CA ASN A 60 -1.72 0.59 2.37
C ASN A 60 -1.15 0.84 0.99
N ILE A 61 -1.88 1.60 0.19
CA ILE A 61 -1.33 2.16 -1.05
C ILE A 61 -1.70 3.65 -1.11
N PRO A 62 -0.73 4.55 -1.28
CA PRO A 62 -1.02 5.91 -1.70
C PRO A 62 -1.61 5.90 -3.12
N LEU A 63 -2.86 6.32 -3.28
CA LEU A 63 -3.39 6.64 -4.58
C LEU A 63 -2.87 8.02 -5.02
N ASN A 64 -1.65 8.00 -5.54
CA ASN A 64 -1.07 8.91 -6.54
C ASN A 64 0.39 8.48 -6.82
N GLY A 65 0.60 7.22 -7.17
CA GLY A 65 1.88 6.64 -7.60
C GLY A 65 2.26 6.97 -9.05
N MET A 66 1.93 8.16 -9.58
CA MET A 66 2.46 8.66 -10.85
C MET A 66 2.49 10.20 -10.83
N ARG A 67 3.68 10.77 -10.68
CA ARG A 67 3.94 12.18 -11.02
C ARG A 67 3.44 12.40 -12.46
N ARG A 68 2.52 13.36 -12.65
CA ARG A 68 1.96 13.80 -13.95
C ARG A 68 1.04 12.82 -14.70
N ALA A 69 0.16 12.09 -14.01
CA ALA A 69 -1.01 11.55 -14.68
C ALA A 69 -2.17 12.58 -14.66
N PRO A 70 -2.93 12.79 -15.77
CA PRO A 70 -4.14 13.64 -15.82
C PRO A 70 -5.32 13.09 -14.99
N PHE A 71 -5.05 12.16 -14.06
CA PHE A 71 -6.02 11.30 -13.39
C PHE A 71 -5.95 11.43 -11.87
N LYS A 72 -5.76 12.64 -11.35
CA LYS A 72 -5.74 12.83 -9.89
C LYS A 72 -7.14 12.58 -9.33
N VAL A 73 -7.28 11.53 -8.53
CA VAL A 73 -8.52 11.22 -7.81
C VAL A 73 -8.73 12.10 -6.57
N ALA A 74 -7.67 12.76 -6.11
CA ALA A 74 -7.72 13.66 -4.99
C ALA A 74 -8.35 15.00 -5.43
N PRO A 75 -9.27 15.57 -4.64
CA PRO A 75 -9.72 16.95 -4.85
C PRO A 75 -8.53 17.92 -4.88
N LEU A 76 -8.64 19.02 -5.63
CA LEU A 76 -7.53 19.97 -5.88
C LEU A 76 -6.81 20.50 -4.64
N LEU A 77 -7.50 20.54 -3.49
CA LEU A 77 -6.95 21.02 -2.22
C LEU A 77 -5.96 20.04 -1.56
N PHE A 78 -5.81 18.82 -2.10
CA PHE A 78 -4.98 17.77 -1.51
C PHE A 78 -3.99 17.21 -2.54
N ASP A 79 -2.79 16.84 -2.08
CA ASP A 79 -1.75 16.24 -2.93
C ASP A 79 -2.09 14.79 -3.29
N GLN A 80 -2.73 14.06 -2.38
CA GLN A 80 -3.00 12.64 -2.56
C GLN A 80 -4.23 12.13 -1.80
N LEU A 81 -4.77 11.02 -2.31
CA LEU A 81 -5.64 10.14 -1.55
C LEU A 81 -4.81 8.97 -1.04
N TYR A 82 -4.74 8.79 0.27
CA TYR A 82 -4.12 7.63 0.91
C TYR A 82 -5.20 6.66 1.37
N THR A 83 -5.12 5.37 1.00
CA THR A 83 -6.12 4.39 1.41
C THR A 83 -5.52 3.27 2.25
N ILE A 84 -6.26 2.90 3.30
CA ILE A 84 -5.94 1.78 4.18
C ILE A 84 -6.97 0.69 3.91
N HIS A 85 -6.47 -0.43 3.43
CA HIS A 85 -7.21 -1.63 3.15
C HIS A 85 -6.89 -2.67 4.21
N VAL A 86 -7.84 -3.55 4.44
CA VAL A 86 -7.78 -4.54 5.49
C VAL A 86 -8.03 -5.90 4.86
N SER A 87 -7.22 -6.89 5.23
CA SER A 87 -7.52 -8.27 4.83
C SER A 87 -8.53 -8.88 5.81
N ARG A 88 -9.64 -9.40 5.30
CA ARG A 88 -10.67 -10.11 6.07
C ARG A 88 -11.40 -11.09 5.17
N PHE A 89 -11.65 -12.32 5.66
CA PHE A 89 -12.36 -13.37 4.90
C PHE A 89 -11.77 -13.62 3.49
N GLY A 90 -10.45 -13.62 3.35
CA GLY A 90 -9.77 -13.80 2.06
C GLY A 90 -9.97 -12.65 1.06
N LYS A 91 -10.55 -11.52 1.49
CA LYS A 91 -10.74 -10.30 0.68
C LYS A 91 -9.91 -9.15 1.25
N VAL A 92 -9.65 -8.16 0.39
CA VAL A 92 -8.98 -6.91 0.74
C VAL A 92 -10.01 -5.79 0.61
N ILE A 93 -10.34 -5.16 1.74
CA ILE A 93 -11.48 -4.25 1.86
C ILE A 93 -10.93 -2.87 2.26
N PRO A 94 -11.20 -1.79 1.50
CA PRO A 94 -10.83 -0.45 1.93
C PRO A 94 -11.67 -0.06 3.16
N THR A 95 -11.00 0.47 4.17
CA THR A 95 -11.61 0.85 5.46
C THR A 95 -11.37 2.31 5.83
N VAL A 96 -10.29 2.90 5.32
CA VAL A 96 -9.94 4.31 5.51
C VAL A 96 -9.57 4.94 4.18
N TYR A 97 -10.04 6.17 3.99
CA TYR A 97 -9.72 7.07 2.90
C TYR A 97 -9.24 8.38 3.50
N ALA A 98 -7.96 8.72 3.31
CA ALA A 98 -7.38 9.94 3.86
C ALA A 98 -6.93 10.87 2.73
N LEU A 99 -7.49 12.08 2.67
CA LEU A 99 -7.00 13.14 1.80
C LEU A 99 -5.89 13.88 2.53
N LEU A 100 -4.67 13.82 1.96
CA LEU A 100 -3.47 14.37 2.58
C LEU A 100 -2.97 15.60 1.82
N PRO A 101 -2.50 16.64 2.53
CA PRO A 101 -2.02 17.88 1.93
C PRO A 101 -0.65 17.72 1.26
N ASN A 102 0.15 16.74 1.72
CA ASN A 102 1.50 16.49 1.27
C ASN A 102 1.93 15.04 1.61
N ARG A 103 3.21 14.71 1.37
CA ARG A 103 3.83 13.38 1.57
C ARG A 103 4.92 13.39 2.63
N TYR A 104 4.87 14.31 3.58
CA TYR A 104 5.85 14.38 4.65
C TYR A 104 5.58 13.31 5.71
N GLU A 105 6.66 12.84 6.35
CA GLU A 105 6.59 11.87 7.44
C GLU A 105 5.69 12.39 8.57
N SER A 106 5.81 13.67 8.92
CA SER A 106 4.97 14.33 9.93
C SER A 106 3.47 14.26 9.60
N THR A 107 3.09 14.42 8.33
CA THR A 107 1.70 14.32 7.87
C THR A 107 1.17 12.89 8.02
N TYR A 108 1.97 11.88 7.67
CA TYR A 108 1.60 10.49 7.87
C TYR A 108 1.49 10.14 9.36
N VAL A 109 2.43 10.59 10.20
CA VAL A 109 2.36 10.39 11.66
C VAL A 109 1.08 11.01 12.23
N LYS A 110 0.73 12.25 11.82
CA LYS A 110 -0.49 12.94 12.24
C LYS A 110 -1.75 12.16 11.85
N MET A 111 -1.80 11.65 10.61
CA MET A 111 -2.90 10.79 10.13
C MET A 111 -3.00 9.47 10.92
N LEU A 112 -1.89 8.77 11.14
CA LEU A 112 -1.88 7.47 11.82
C LEU A 112 -2.22 7.58 13.31
N ASN A 113 -1.75 8.62 14.00
CA ASN A 113 -2.14 8.89 15.38
C ASN A 113 -3.64 9.16 15.50
N ALA A 114 -4.20 9.96 14.59
CA ALA A 114 -5.63 10.21 14.56
C ALA A 114 -6.47 8.93 14.36
N LEU A 115 -5.96 7.96 13.59
CA LEU A 115 -6.60 6.64 13.45
C LEU A 115 -6.53 5.82 14.75
N LYS A 116 -5.42 5.92 15.48
CA LYS A 116 -5.24 5.27 16.79
C LYS A 116 -6.15 5.90 17.85
N ASP A 117 -6.32 7.22 17.84
CA ASP A 117 -7.25 7.91 18.75
C ASP A 117 -8.69 7.47 18.49
N LEU A 118 -9.04 7.32 17.21
CA LEU A 118 -10.35 6.84 16.80
C LEU A 118 -10.56 5.35 17.17
N ALA A 119 -9.56 4.50 17.00
CA ALA A 119 -9.58 3.08 17.37
C ALA A 119 -8.36 2.73 18.24
N PRO A 120 -8.45 2.92 19.58
CA PRO A 120 -7.32 2.70 20.49
C PRO A 120 -6.75 1.28 20.47
N ASN A 121 -7.57 0.31 20.08
CA ASN A 121 -7.20 -1.11 19.96
C ASN A 121 -6.67 -1.48 18.57
N LEU A 122 -6.42 -0.50 17.68
CA LEU A 122 -5.83 -0.74 16.37
C LEU A 122 -4.37 -1.20 16.55
N ASN A 123 -4.13 -2.49 16.32
CA ASN A 123 -2.80 -3.07 16.42
C ASN A 123 -2.58 -4.07 15.28
N PRO A 124 -2.18 -3.61 14.08
CA PRO A 124 -1.93 -4.51 12.96
C PRO A 124 -0.74 -5.43 13.23
N ARG A 125 -0.87 -6.73 12.91
CA ARG A 125 0.25 -7.68 12.99
C ARG A 125 1.30 -7.38 11.94
N SER A 126 0.86 -7.09 10.73
CA SER A 126 1.74 -6.67 9.63
C SER A 126 1.08 -5.61 8.76
N ILE A 127 1.92 -4.80 8.12
CA ILE A 127 1.53 -3.90 7.04
C ILE A 127 2.25 -4.24 5.75
N THR A 128 1.59 -4.01 4.62
CA THR A 128 2.24 -3.98 3.31
C THR A 128 2.08 -2.60 2.69
N THR A 129 3.21 -1.99 2.31
CA THR A 129 3.27 -0.63 1.76
C THR A 129 4.16 -0.58 0.53
N ASP A 130 4.11 0.54 -0.20
CA ASP A 130 5.11 0.86 -1.20
C ASP A 130 6.44 1.28 -0.52
N PHE A 131 7.50 1.46 -1.31
CA PHE A 131 8.83 1.90 -0.83
C PHE A 131 8.92 3.43 -0.62
N GLU A 132 7.86 4.03 -0.06
CA GLU A 132 7.86 5.45 0.29
C GLU A 132 8.40 5.66 1.70
N ARG A 133 9.64 6.17 1.80
CA ARG A 133 10.37 6.33 3.07
C ARG A 133 9.56 7.06 4.15
N ALA A 134 8.91 8.17 3.80
CA ALA A 134 8.15 8.97 4.75
C ALA A 134 6.98 8.18 5.38
N ALA A 135 6.24 7.43 4.56
CA ALA A 135 5.15 6.59 5.06
C ALA A 135 5.69 5.45 5.94
N LYS A 136 6.76 4.76 5.50
CA LYS A 136 7.36 3.66 6.27
C LYS A 136 7.85 4.11 7.65
N ASN A 137 8.58 5.22 7.70
CA ASN A 137 9.05 5.80 8.94
C ASN A 137 7.88 6.15 9.87
N ALA A 138 6.83 6.78 9.35
CA ALA A 138 5.64 7.09 10.13
C ALA A 138 4.98 5.83 10.73
N PHE A 139 4.88 4.74 9.98
CA PHE A 139 4.41 3.46 10.52
C PHE A 139 5.35 2.89 11.60
N LYS A 140 6.68 3.04 11.46
CA LYS A 140 7.63 2.58 12.51
C LYS A 140 7.44 3.39 13.79
N VAL A 141 7.20 4.69 13.67
CA VAL A 141 6.94 5.60 14.81
C VAL A 141 5.62 5.25 15.51
N VAL A 142 4.53 5.08 14.77
CA VAL A 142 3.18 4.91 15.36
C VAL A 142 2.87 3.46 15.75
N PHE A 143 3.40 2.48 15.00
CA PHE A 143 3.19 1.05 15.19
C PHE A 143 4.54 0.30 15.22
N PRO A 144 5.37 0.50 16.26
CA PRO A 144 6.75 -0.03 16.31
C PRO A 144 6.83 -1.56 16.34
N VAL A 145 5.79 -2.23 16.85
CA VAL A 145 5.71 -3.70 16.91
C VAL A 145 5.18 -4.35 15.63
N CYS A 146 4.72 -3.54 14.67
CA CYS A 146 4.11 -4.05 13.45
C CYS A 146 5.19 -4.41 12.43
N THR A 147 5.13 -5.64 11.89
CA THR A 147 6.04 -6.06 10.82
C THR A 147 5.73 -5.32 9.52
N GLN A 148 6.72 -4.63 8.96
CA GLN A 148 6.55 -3.91 7.70
C GLN A 148 7.07 -4.70 6.51
N HIS A 149 6.25 -4.78 5.48
CA HIS A 149 6.61 -5.39 4.20
C HIS A 149 6.46 -4.39 3.07
N GLY A 150 7.42 -4.39 2.16
CA GLY A 150 7.34 -3.75 0.86
C GLY A 150 6.61 -4.64 -0.13
N CYS A 151 5.88 -4.02 -1.05
CA CYS A 151 5.22 -4.75 -2.13
C CYS A 151 6.23 -5.24 -3.17
N LEU A 152 6.20 -6.54 -3.51
CA LEU A 152 7.07 -7.14 -4.53
C LEU A 152 6.87 -6.52 -5.92
N PHE A 153 5.66 -6.13 -6.27
CA PHE A 153 5.38 -5.46 -7.55
C PHE A 153 6.10 -4.10 -7.61
N HIS A 154 6.02 -3.31 -6.54
CA HIS A 154 6.72 -2.03 -6.45
C HIS A 154 8.23 -2.17 -6.35
N LEU A 155 8.73 -3.27 -5.77
CA LEU A 155 10.15 -3.61 -5.80
C LEU A 155 10.62 -3.80 -7.25
N GLY A 156 9.89 -4.60 -8.03
CA GLY A 156 10.15 -4.79 -9.46
C GLY A 156 10.13 -3.48 -10.24
N GLN A 157 9.17 -2.59 -9.95
CA GLN A 157 9.14 -1.25 -10.54
C GLN A 157 10.36 -0.39 -10.18
N CYS A 158 10.88 -0.47 -8.95
CA CYS A 158 12.08 0.25 -8.55
C CYS A 158 13.29 -0.19 -9.39
N PHE A 159 13.50 -1.51 -9.52
CA PHE A 159 14.56 -2.05 -10.39
C PHE A 159 14.37 -1.63 -11.84
N TRP A 160 13.16 -1.79 -12.40
CA TRP A 160 12.90 -1.44 -13.79
C TRP A 160 13.15 0.03 -14.09
N ARG A 161 12.67 0.95 -13.24
CA ARG A 161 12.94 2.39 -13.41
C ARG A 161 14.43 2.69 -13.38
N ARG A 162 15.21 2.03 -12.51
CA ARG A 162 16.68 2.19 -12.48
C ARG A 162 17.31 1.69 -13.76
N ILE A 163 16.91 0.52 -14.24
CA ILE A 163 17.40 -0.05 -15.51
C ILE A 163 17.12 0.90 -16.69
N GLN A 164 15.95 1.55 -16.73
CA GLN A 164 15.63 2.54 -17.77
C GLN A 164 16.53 3.80 -17.74
N THR A 165 17.26 4.05 -16.64
CA THR A 165 18.21 5.17 -16.58
C THR A 165 19.60 4.82 -17.10
N LEU A 166 19.87 3.53 -17.36
CA LEU A 166 21.16 3.07 -17.85
C LEU A 166 21.33 3.42 -19.35
N PRO A 167 22.56 3.64 -19.82
CA PRO A 167 22.84 3.82 -21.25
C PRO A 167 22.28 2.67 -22.10
N GLU A 168 21.79 2.97 -23.31
CA GLU A 168 21.11 1.98 -24.18
C GLU A 168 21.94 0.71 -24.43
N LYS A 169 23.25 0.87 -24.61
CA LYS A 169 24.21 -0.24 -24.77
C LYS A 169 24.21 -1.19 -23.56
N VAL A 170 24.03 -0.65 -22.35
CA VAL A 170 24.03 -1.38 -21.07
C VAL A 170 22.70 -2.08 -20.88
N ARG A 171 21.59 -1.47 -21.31
CA ARG A 171 20.27 -2.11 -21.30
C ARG A 171 20.20 -3.31 -22.25
N LYS A 172 20.82 -3.20 -23.43
CA LYS A 172 20.98 -4.32 -24.37
C LYS A 172 21.94 -5.38 -23.84
N ALA A 173 23.09 -4.96 -23.30
CA ALA A 173 24.04 -5.84 -22.64
C ALA A 173 23.42 -6.57 -21.44
N LEU A 174 22.61 -5.93 -20.59
CA LEU A 174 21.93 -6.56 -19.45
C LEU A 174 21.01 -7.72 -19.90
N ALA A 175 20.41 -7.62 -21.08
CA ALA A 175 19.62 -8.68 -21.68
C ALA A 175 20.47 -9.86 -22.18
N GLU A 176 21.75 -9.62 -22.53
CA GLU A 176 22.73 -10.62 -22.96
C GLU A 176 23.56 -11.18 -21.77
N LEU A 177 23.79 -10.37 -20.73
CA LEU A 177 24.62 -10.59 -19.54
C LEU A 177 24.15 -11.73 -18.64
N ILE A 178 22.84 -11.96 -18.60
CA ILE A 178 22.24 -13.02 -17.78
C ILE A 178 22.77 -14.41 -18.25
N SER A 179 23.44 -14.47 -19.41
CA SER A 179 24.12 -15.65 -19.94
C SER A 179 25.66 -15.60 -19.94
N ASP A 180 26.33 -14.49 -19.58
CA ASP A 180 27.79 -14.35 -19.80
C ASP A 180 28.61 -14.28 -18.48
N PRO A 181 29.52 -15.24 -18.23
CA PRO A 181 30.42 -15.26 -17.06
C PRO A 181 31.40 -14.09 -16.96
N PHE A 182 31.63 -13.30 -18.03
CA PHE A 182 32.76 -12.36 -18.11
C PHE A 182 32.45 -10.90 -17.78
N TYR A 183 31.19 -10.55 -17.49
CA TYR A 183 30.74 -9.15 -17.46
C TYR A 183 31.04 -8.36 -16.18
N SER A 184 32.23 -8.57 -15.61
CA SER A 184 32.67 -7.96 -14.36
C SER A 184 33.39 -6.61 -14.51
N SER A 185 33.52 -6.06 -15.73
CA SER A 185 34.44 -4.94 -15.99
C SER A 185 33.82 -3.67 -16.60
N SER A 186 32.49 -3.54 -16.68
CA SER A 186 31.88 -2.28 -17.17
C SER A 186 31.53 -1.35 -16.00
N THR A 187 32.12 -0.16 -15.97
CA THR A 187 31.76 0.94 -15.06
C THR A 187 30.27 1.25 -15.06
N ASP A 188 29.59 0.96 -16.17
CA ASP A 188 28.15 1.20 -16.31
C ASP A 188 27.26 0.26 -15.47
N ILE A 189 27.78 -0.90 -15.04
CA ILE A 189 27.07 -1.85 -14.15
C ILE A 189 27.40 -1.56 -12.68
N GLU A 190 28.54 -0.95 -12.39
CA GLU A 190 28.90 -0.52 -11.04
C GLU A 190 27.82 0.40 -10.46
N ASP A 191 27.31 1.33 -11.26
CA ASP A 191 26.19 2.22 -10.88
C ASP A 191 24.89 1.48 -10.53
N LEU A 192 24.63 0.34 -11.18
CA LEU A 192 23.48 -0.50 -10.88
C LEU A 192 23.75 -1.30 -9.61
N VAL A 193 24.93 -1.89 -9.48
CA VAL A 193 25.32 -2.68 -8.31
C VAL A 193 25.36 -1.81 -7.04
N ASP A 194 25.97 -0.63 -7.11
CA ASP A 194 25.97 0.35 -6.02
C ASP A 194 24.54 0.74 -5.64
N TYR A 195 23.66 0.95 -6.63
CA TYR A 195 22.24 1.17 -6.34
C TYR A 195 21.60 -0.02 -5.61
N VAL A 196 21.92 -1.26 -6.01
CA VAL A 196 21.38 -2.46 -5.35
C VAL A 196 21.89 -2.61 -3.93
N GLU A 197 23.19 -2.45 -3.72
CA GLU A 197 23.83 -2.51 -2.40
C GLU A 197 23.31 -1.39 -1.49
N ASP A 198 23.30 -0.14 -1.94
CA ASP A 198 22.88 0.99 -1.11
C ASP A 198 21.39 0.93 -0.72
N ASN A 199 20.53 0.39 -1.58
CA ASN A 199 19.08 0.44 -1.35
C ASN A 199 18.48 -0.85 -0.80
N TRP A 200 19.01 -2.02 -1.15
CA TRP A 200 18.32 -3.31 -0.95
C TRP A 200 19.13 -4.34 -0.19
N VAL A 201 20.42 -4.50 -0.49
CA VAL A 201 21.24 -5.61 0.04
C VAL A 201 22.16 -5.18 1.18
N GLY A 202 22.69 -3.97 1.14
CA GLY A 202 23.81 -3.53 1.97
C GLY A 202 25.14 -3.76 1.24
N GLY A 203 26.15 -2.96 1.59
CA GLY A 203 27.46 -2.98 0.92
C GLY A 203 28.61 -3.18 1.90
N ASN A 204 29.64 -3.90 1.45
CA ASN A 204 30.94 -4.04 2.14
C ASN A 204 32.14 -3.75 1.22
N ARG A 205 31.93 -3.17 0.03
CA ARG A 205 32.97 -3.00 -1.01
C ARG A 205 34.14 -2.08 -0.63
N ARG A 206 34.17 -1.49 0.57
CA ARG A 206 35.23 -0.58 1.04
C ARG A 206 35.57 -0.78 2.53
N GLY A 207 35.33 -1.97 3.08
CA GLY A 207 35.63 -2.31 4.48
C GLY A 207 34.77 -1.58 5.52
N ARG A 208 33.64 -1.00 5.10
CA ARG A 208 32.61 -0.46 5.98
C ARG A 208 31.29 -1.11 5.63
N GLU A 209 30.78 -1.89 6.56
CA GLU A 209 29.44 -2.44 6.47
C GLU A 209 28.43 -1.30 6.53
N ARG A 210 27.61 -1.18 5.49
CA ARG A 210 26.54 -0.19 5.41
C ARG A 210 25.20 -0.92 5.32
N PRO A 211 24.26 -0.66 6.24
CA PRO A 211 22.94 -1.22 6.13
C PRO A 211 22.23 -0.64 4.90
N PRO A 212 21.41 -1.43 4.19
CA PRO A 212 20.65 -0.93 3.05
C PRO A 212 19.61 0.11 3.50
N ARG A 213 19.23 0.99 2.58
CA ARG A 213 18.14 1.96 2.81
C ARG A 213 16.82 1.30 3.23
N PHE A 214 16.51 0.13 2.66
CA PHE A 214 15.38 -0.71 3.05
C PHE A 214 15.92 -2.05 3.53
N ALA A 215 15.62 -2.41 4.78
CA ALA A 215 16.12 -3.64 5.38
C ALA A 215 15.65 -4.88 4.60
N ILE A 216 16.44 -5.95 4.62
CA ILE A 216 16.18 -7.17 3.84
C ILE A 216 14.83 -7.77 4.21
N GLU A 217 14.50 -7.77 5.49
CA GLU A 217 13.24 -8.28 6.05
C GLU A 217 12.02 -7.52 5.51
N GLU A 218 12.21 -6.29 5.03
CA GLU A 218 11.13 -5.49 4.47
C GLU A 218 10.74 -5.96 3.08
N TRP A 219 11.67 -6.38 2.22
CA TRP A 219 11.37 -6.75 0.84
C TRP A 219 11.44 -8.26 0.59
N ASN A 220 11.99 -9.03 1.53
CA ASN A 220 11.99 -10.48 1.47
C ASN A 220 10.56 -11.03 1.63
N CYS A 221 10.16 -11.88 0.69
CA CYS A 221 8.83 -12.47 0.63
C CYS A 221 8.75 -13.92 1.14
N HIS A 222 9.85 -14.50 1.63
CA HIS A 222 9.94 -15.92 2.01
C HIS A 222 8.88 -16.32 3.04
N SER A 223 8.86 -15.66 4.21
CA SER A 223 7.86 -15.93 5.26
C SER A 223 6.43 -15.71 4.77
N ARG A 224 6.21 -14.70 3.91
CA ARG A 224 4.89 -14.40 3.35
C ARG A 224 4.39 -15.51 2.43
N VAL A 225 5.27 -16.12 1.64
CA VAL A 225 4.90 -17.26 0.79
C VAL A 225 4.50 -18.46 1.65
N ILE A 226 5.27 -18.76 2.71
CA ILE A 226 4.97 -19.86 3.63
C ILE A 226 3.64 -19.64 4.34
N GLU A 227 3.39 -18.42 4.82
CA GLU A 227 2.17 -18.03 5.53
C GLU A 227 0.95 -17.76 4.62
N ASP A 228 1.04 -18.05 3.31
CA ASP A 228 0.00 -17.76 2.31
C ASP A 228 -0.47 -16.29 2.30
N LEU A 229 0.42 -15.37 2.70
CA LEU A 229 0.18 -13.95 2.66
C LEU A 229 0.47 -13.40 1.27
N SER A 230 -0.33 -12.41 0.83
CA SER A 230 -0.08 -11.80 -0.47
C SER A 230 1.30 -11.11 -0.50
N ARG A 231 1.98 -11.18 -1.64
CA ARG A 231 3.30 -10.55 -1.89
C ARG A 231 3.18 -9.21 -2.62
N THR A 232 2.07 -9.03 -3.32
CA THR A 232 1.79 -7.86 -4.14
C THR A 232 0.58 -7.12 -3.60
N ASN A 233 0.44 -5.87 -3.98
CA ASN A 233 -0.69 -5.03 -3.64
C ASN A 233 -1.61 -4.80 -4.86
N ASN A 234 -1.51 -5.66 -5.87
CA ASN A 234 -2.28 -5.62 -7.13
C ASN A 234 -3.80 -5.54 -6.93
N ILE A 235 -4.32 -6.16 -5.85
CA ILE A 235 -5.74 -6.09 -5.50
C ILE A 235 -6.14 -4.65 -5.17
N VAL A 236 -5.29 -3.93 -4.42
CA VAL A 236 -5.53 -2.55 -4.05
C VAL A 236 -5.34 -1.62 -5.26
N GLU A 237 -4.36 -1.85 -6.13
CA GLU A 237 -4.23 -1.09 -7.39
C GLU A 237 -5.41 -1.33 -8.34
N GLY A 238 -5.92 -2.56 -8.40
CA GLY A 238 -7.15 -2.89 -9.13
C GLY A 238 -8.35 -2.13 -8.57
N TRP A 239 -8.46 -2.05 -7.24
CA TRP A 239 -9.48 -1.25 -6.58
C TRP A 239 -9.33 0.24 -6.90
N HIS A 240 -8.12 0.80 -6.84
CA HIS A 240 -7.83 2.20 -7.20
C HIS A 240 -8.25 2.54 -8.63
N ARG A 241 -7.93 1.67 -9.60
CA ARG A 241 -8.37 1.84 -10.99
C ARG A 241 -9.89 1.83 -11.13
N GLY A 242 -10.55 0.91 -10.44
CA GLY A 242 -12.01 0.86 -10.39
C GLY A 242 -12.63 2.12 -9.76
N PHE A 243 -12.05 2.60 -8.66
CA PHE A 243 -12.50 3.79 -7.96
C PHE A 243 -12.34 5.06 -8.82
N GLN A 244 -11.21 5.19 -9.50
CA GLN A 244 -10.98 6.28 -10.46
C GLN A 244 -12.01 6.26 -11.59
N SER A 245 -12.31 5.08 -12.15
CA SER A 245 -13.36 4.93 -13.16
C SER A 245 -14.73 5.33 -12.63
N GLN A 246 -15.05 4.99 -11.37
CA GLN A 246 -16.32 5.37 -10.73
C GLN A 246 -16.42 6.88 -10.52
N LEU A 247 -15.33 7.55 -10.17
CA LEU A 247 -15.31 9.00 -10.03
C LEU A 247 -15.60 9.69 -11.37
N GLY A 248 -15.18 9.12 -12.50
CA GLY A 248 -15.49 9.64 -13.84
C GLY A 248 -15.09 11.10 -14.03
N ALA A 249 -14.07 11.56 -13.30
CA ALA A 249 -13.54 12.92 -13.37
C ALA A 249 -12.11 12.94 -12.85
N ALA A 250 -11.26 13.74 -13.49
CA ALA A 250 -10.02 14.20 -12.89
C ALA A 250 -10.35 15.29 -11.87
N HIS A 251 -9.72 15.24 -10.70
CA HIS A 251 -9.89 16.20 -9.61
C HIS A 251 -11.36 16.40 -9.20
N PRO A 252 -12.03 15.37 -8.67
CA PRO A 252 -13.43 15.49 -8.26
C PRO A 252 -13.59 16.60 -7.20
N THR A 253 -14.76 17.24 -7.20
CA THR A 253 -15.15 18.10 -6.07
C THR A 253 -15.19 17.25 -4.79
N ILE A 254 -14.99 17.89 -3.63
CA ILE A 254 -15.04 17.20 -2.34
C ILE A 254 -16.37 16.45 -2.15
N TRP A 255 -17.47 17.02 -2.63
CA TRP A 255 -18.80 16.41 -2.59
C TRP A 255 -18.90 15.14 -3.44
N LYS A 256 -18.41 15.20 -4.69
CA LYS A 256 -18.39 14.05 -5.59
C LYS A 256 -17.50 12.93 -5.03
N PHE A 257 -16.38 13.30 -4.43
CA PHE A 257 -15.50 12.37 -3.73
C PHE A 257 -16.20 11.69 -2.54
N ILE A 258 -16.85 12.46 -1.65
CA ILE A 258 -17.58 11.95 -0.48
C ILE A 258 -18.69 10.98 -0.91
N GLU A 259 -19.46 11.31 -1.94
CA GLU A 259 -20.52 10.41 -2.44
C GLU A 259 -19.95 9.13 -3.04
N ALA A 260 -18.79 9.19 -3.70
CA ALA A 260 -18.14 8.00 -4.25
C ALA A 260 -17.62 7.06 -3.16
N ILE A 261 -16.99 7.57 -2.10
CA ILE A 261 -16.52 6.75 -0.98
C ILE A 261 -17.68 6.21 -0.14
N LYS A 262 -18.79 6.95 0.02
CA LYS A 262 -20.01 6.43 0.66
C LYS A 262 -20.59 5.24 -0.11
N LYS A 263 -20.62 5.32 -1.44
CA LYS A 263 -21.05 4.20 -2.30
C LYS A 263 -20.11 3.00 -2.17
N GLN A 264 -18.79 3.23 -2.13
CA GLN A 264 -17.81 2.17 -1.92
C GLN A 264 -17.99 1.49 -0.55
N GLN A 265 -18.18 2.30 0.50
CA GLN A 265 -18.44 1.80 1.84
C GLN A 265 -19.67 0.88 1.88
N SER A 266 -20.81 1.30 1.33
CA SER A 266 -22.03 0.47 1.29
C SER A 266 -21.80 -0.85 0.53
N LEU A 267 -21.06 -0.84 -0.58
CA LEU A 267 -20.75 -2.05 -1.35
C LEU A 267 -19.86 -3.02 -0.56
N ASN A 268 -18.84 -2.51 0.12
CA ASN A 268 -17.95 -3.33 0.94
C ASN A 268 -18.68 -3.94 2.13
N GLU A 269 -19.60 -3.17 2.73
CA GLU A 269 -20.40 -3.65 3.84
C GLU A 269 -21.38 -4.73 3.42
N LEU A 270 -22.06 -4.56 2.28
CA LEU A 270 -22.89 -5.62 1.72
C LEU A 270 -22.08 -6.91 1.49
N GLN A 271 -20.89 -6.80 0.89
CA GLN A 271 -20.01 -7.96 0.68
C GLN A 271 -19.58 -8.61 1.99
N MET A 272 -19.30 -7.83 3.04
CA MET A 272 -18.97 -8.39 4.36
C MET A 272 -20.15 -9.15 4.97
N GLU A 273 -21.38 -8.61 4.89
CA GLU A 273 -22.57 -9.30 5.40
C GLU A 273 -22.83 -10.61 4.65
N GLN A 274 -22.68 -10.61 3.32
CA GLN A 274 -22.80 -11.82 2.51
C GLN A 274 -21.81 -12.91 2.96
N GLN A 275 -20.56 -12.53 3.21
CA GLN A 275 -19.55 -13.48 3.72
C GLN A 275 -19.86 -13.95 5.15
N LEU A 276 -20.36 -13.08 6.01
CA LEU A 276 -20.82 -13.45 7.36
C LEU A 276 -22.01 -14.42 7.31
N ALA A 277 -22.87 -14.29 6.30
CA ALA A 277 -23.97 -15.22 6.03
C ALA A 277 -23.51 -16.55 5.39
N GLY A 278 -22.21 -16.74 5.18
CA GLY A 278 -21.63 -17.97 4.65
C GLY A 278 -21.49 -18.00 3.13
N GLU A 279 -21.75 -16.91 2.41
CA GLU A 279 -21.46 -16.85 0.97
C GLU A 279 -19.96 -16.98 0.75
N SER A 280 -19.57 -17.94 -0.10
CA SER A 280 -18.17 -18.14 -0.44
C SER A 280 -17.65 -16.99 -1.29
N PRO A 281 -16.45 -16.45 -0.99
CA PRO A 281 -15.83 -15.46 -1.85
C PRO A 281 -15.64 -16.00 -3.26
N GLN A 282 -15.82 -15.14 -4.27
CA GLN A 282 -15.47 -15.47 -5.65
C GLN A 282 -14.03 -16.01 -5.70
N PRO A 283 -13.82 -17.21 -6.28
CA PRO A 283 -12.51 -17.85 -6.30
C PRO A 283 -11.51 -17.02 -7.10
N GLN A 284 -10.25 -17.10 -6.69
CA GLN A 284 -9.17 -16.51 -7.47
C GLN A 284 -9.07 -17.24 -8.82
N ARG A 285 -8.66 -16.54 -9.88
CA ARG A 285 -8.44 -17.20 -11.18
C ARG A 285 -7.41 -18.33 -11.01
N GLY A 286 -7.68 -19.52 -11.56
CA GLY A 286 -6.86 -20.72 -11.40
C GLY A 286 -5.36 -20.48 -11.62
N ARG A 287 -5.00 -19.72 -12.66
CA ARG A 287 -3.59 -19.35 -12.95
C ARG A 287 -2.83 -18.75 -11.75
N TYR A 288 -3.49 -17.99 -10.88
CA TYR A 288 -2.84 -17.38 -9.71
C TYR A 288 -2.79 -18.35 -8.53
N GLN A 289 -3.73 -19.29 -8.44
CA GLN A 289 -3.71 -20.38 -7.46
C GLN A 289 -2.56 -21.33 -7.80
N ASP A 290 -2.46 -21.77 -9.06
CA ASP A 290 -1.38 -22.63 -9.56
C ASP A 290 0.00 -21.98 -9.34
N LEU A 291 0.10 -20.68 -9.62
CA LEU A 291 1.31 -19.91 -9.33
C LEU A 291 1.66 -19.91 -7.84
N THR A 292 0.68 -19.74 -6.96
CA THR A 292 0.90 -19.69 -5.52
C THR A 292 1.37 -21.07 -5.01
N ILE A 293 0.73 -22.15 -5.48
CA ILE A 293 1.10 -23.53 -5.15
C ILE A 293 2.54 -23.83 -5.61
N ARG A 294 2.86 -23.57 -6.88
CA ARG A 294 4.21 -23.83 -7.43
C ARG A 294 5.28 -23.04 -6.70
N LEU A 295 5.01 -21.76 -6.41
CA LEU A 295 5.98 -20.93 -5.70
C LEU A 295 6.18 -21.41 -4.26
N LYS A 296 5.11 -21.78 -3.56
CA LYS A 296 5.20 -22.29 -2.19
C LYS A 296 6.05 -23.55 -2.11
N ALA A 297 5.85 -24.49 -3.04
CA ALA A 297 6.66 -25.70 -3.14
C ALA A 297 8.17 -25.41 -3.32
N VAL A 298 8.54 -24.40 -4.11
CA VAL A 298 9.95 -23.99 -4.27
C VAL A 298 10.49 -23.33 -3.00
N VAL A 299 9.68 -22.50 -2.33
CA VAL A 299 10.09 -21.78 -1.11
C VAL A 299 10.26 -22.72 0.08
N GLU A 300 9.35 -23.67 0.28
CA GLU A 300 9.42 -24.63 1.38
C GLU A 300 10.63 -25.58 1.26
N ASP A 301 11.13 -25.77 0.04
CA ASP A 301 12.27 -26.64 -0.26
C ASP A 301 13.61 -25.88 -0.35
N PHE A 302 13.66 -24.64 0.17
CA PHE A 302 14.85 -23.77 0.11
C PHE A 302 16.11 -24.45 0.67
N GLU A 303 16.03 -25.02 1.87
CA GLU A 303 17.19 -25.61 2.57
C GLU A 303 17.73 -26.88 1.90
N ASN A 304 16.92 -27.57 1.08
CA ASN A 304 17.32 -28.82 0.44
C ASN A 304 17.77 -28.64 -1.03
N ARG A 305 17.81 -27.40 -1.53
CA ARG A 305 18.16 -27.09 -2.91
C ARG A 305 19.48 -26.34 -3.03
N PRO A 306 20.28 -26.59 -4.07
CA PRO A 306 21.33 -25.66 -4.46
C PRO A 306 20.76 -24.26 -4.69
N ILE A 307 21.48 -23.23 -4.26
CA ILE A 307 21.03 -21.82 -4.36
C ILE A 307 20.70 -21.44 -5.82
N SER A 308 21.51 -21.91 -6.78
CA SER A 308 21.26 -21.69 -8.22
C SER A 308 19.89 -22.20 -8.67
N ASP A 309 19.53 -23.39 -8.21
CA ASP A 309 18.30 -24.08 -8.61
C ASP A 309 17.09 -23.44 -7.93
N TYR A 310 17.27 -23.02 -6.68
CA TYR A 310 16.27 -22.22 -5.97
C TYR A 310 15.98 -20.92 -6.73
N LEU A 311 17.00 -20.11 -7.04
CA LEU A 311 16.84 -18.84 -7.74
C LEU A 311 16.19 -19.03 -9.12
N THR A 312 16.60 -20.06 -9.86
CA THR A 312 16.00 -20.43 -11.15
C THR A 312 14.53 -20.81 -11.01
N GLY A 313 14.20 -21.63 -10.00
CA GLY A 313 12.82 -22.01 -9.68
C GLY A 313 11.94 -20.80 -9.31
N ILE A 314 12.47 -19.84 -8.56
CA ILE A 314 11.79 -18.58 -8.27
C ILE A 314 11.57 -17.77 -9.56
N ALA A 315 12.59 -17.63 -10.41
CA ALA A 315 12.51 -16.87 -11.66
C ALA A 315 11.43 -17.42 -12.61
N HIS A 316 11.30 -18.75 -12.73
CA HIS A 316 10.25 -19.38 -13.54
C HIS A 316 8.82 -19.07 -13.07
N ASN A 317 8.65 -18.69 -11.81
CA ASN A 317 7.35 -18.36 -11.22
C ASN A 317 7.10 -16.84 -11.18
N LEU A 318 8.14 -16.01 -11.16
CA LEU A 318 8.03 -14.55 -11.12
C LEU A 318 8.03 -13.95 -12.52
N ASN A 319 6.92 -14.08 -13.25
CA ASN A 319 6.68 -13.24 -14.43
C ASN A 319 6.24 -11.84 -14.00
N LEU A 320 7.20 -11.00 -13.62
CA LEU A 320 6.97 -9.59 -13.35
C LEU A 320 6.80 -8.88 -14.70
N SER A 321 5.55 -8.75 -15.15
CA SER A 321 5.22 -7.81 -16.23
C SER A 321 5.30 -6.41 -15.62
N VAL A 322 6.44 -5.73 -15.80
CA VAL A 322 6.66 -4.36 -15.30
C VAL A 322 6.27 -3.32 -16.34
#